data_AF-A0A8T3LEG5-F1
#
_entry.id   AF-A0A8T3LEG5-F1
#
_cell.length_a   1.000
_cell.length_b   1.000
_cell.length_c   1.000
_cell.angle_alpha   90.00
_cell.angle_beta   90.00
_cell.angle_gamma   90.00
#
_symmetry.space_group_name_H-M   'P 1'
#
loop_
_entity.id
_entity.type
_entity.pdbx_description
1 polymer ?
#
loop_
_entity_poly.entity_id
_entity_poly.type
_entity_poly.pdbx_seq_one_letter_code
_entity_poly.pdbx_strand_id
1 'polypeptide(L)'
;YYNDHGVMSYGKGYWGDKKIIAQFPEMSRADLRLVKNISGKTGYIPSDEISIKNEEYHWVTDGRVILWRGKIVSNPPGTPTVDIASFQAMGRFAVDKYSLYFDGQRTESNSGASRVDLATLKAIEGNSTTLVDSKNLYLSGRRQGSSSNVTVLEKRWWGINPRLMSVNRNLYSNDLLIRSGQNIYLNGVHLTANADSFEIIRWIPHSLLVFRDNKGMYRYPFGQLSGKAIPV
;
A
#
# COMPACT_ATOMS: atom_id res chain seq x y z
N TYR A 1 -6.49 18.74 -3.92
CA TYR A 1 -7.55 19.60 -4.50
C TYR A 1 -7.58 19.63 -6.02
N TYR A 2 -8.76 19.40 -6.61
CA TYR A 2 -9.06 19.66 -8.03
C TYR A 2 -9.51 21.11 -8.21
N ASN A 3 -9.07 21.79 -9.27
CA ASN A 3 -9.71 23.02 -9.73
C ASN A 3 -10.64 22.73 -10.92
N ASP A 4 -11.41 23.73 -11.34
CA ASP A 4 -12.40 23.61 -12.42
C ASP A 4 -11.76 23.47 -13.82
N HIS A 5 -10.43 23.53 -13.90
CA HIS A 5 -9.64 23.39 -15.13
C HIS A 5 -8.95 22.01 -15.24
N GLY A 6 -9.40 21.03 -14.47
CA GLY A 6 -8.83 19.68 -14.48
C GLY A 6 -7.39 19.60 -13.94
N VAL A 7 -6.90 20.67 -13.30
CA VAL A 7 -5.58 20.72 -12.69
C VAL A 7 -5.63 20.00 -11.35
N MET A 8 -4.71 19.06 -11.16
CA MET A 8 -4.46 18.39 -9.91
C MET A 8 -3.29 19.03 -9.16
N SER A 9 -3.59 19.56 -7.97
CA SER A 9 -2.59 20.15 -7.08
C SER A 9 -2.51 19.44 -5.72
N TYR A 10 -1.29 19.13 -5.29
CA TYR A 10 -0.93 18.75 -3.92
C TYR A 10 -0.33 19.93 -3.19
N GLY A 11 -0.80 20.24 -1.98
CA GLY A 11 -0.12 21.22 -1.14
C GLY A 11 -0.29 21.00 0.34
N LYS A 12 0.76 20.46 0.97
CA LYS A 12 1.17 20.94 2.29
C LYS A 12 2.69 20.88 2.37
N GLY A 13 3.35 21.90 1.81
CA GLY A 13 4.67 22.31 2.31
C GLY A 13 4.53 22.84 3.75
N TYR A 14 5.65 23.11 4.42
CA TYR A 14 5.71 23.62 5.81
C TYR A 14 4.77 24.84 6.07
N TRP A 15 4.33 25.54 5.01
CA TRP A 15 3.47 26.72 5.01
C TRP A 15 2.15 26.60 4.21
N GLY A 16 1.78 25.42 3.68
CA GLY A 16 0.50 25.23 2.99
C GLY A 16 0.49 25.49 1.47
N ASP A 17 1.65 25.63 0.84
CA ASP A 17 1.73 25.89 -0.61
C ASP A 17 1.18 24.72 -1.44
N LYS A 18 0.28 25.04 -2.39
CA LYS A 18 -0.27 24.12 -3.40
C LYS A 18 0.66 24.01 -4.60
N LYS A 19 1.27 22.85 -4.76
CA LYS A 19 2.05 22.43 -5.92
C LYS A 19 1.17 21.65 -6.91
N ILE A 20 1.13 22.07 -8.16
CA ILE A 20 0.52 21.28 -9.24
C ILE A 20 1.38 20.04 -9.49
N ILE A 21 0.77 18.86 -9.51
CA ILE A 21 1.47 17.58 -9.75
C ILE A 21 0.99 16.86 -11.00
N ALA A 22 -0.20 17.20 -11.50
CA ALA A 22 -0.72 16.72 -12.78
C ALA A 22 -1.77 17.70 -13.31
N GLN A 23 -1.98 17.72 -14.62
CA GLN A 23 -3.06 18.48 -15.27
C GLN A 23 -3.79 17.57 -16.24
N PHE A 24 -5.11 17.56 -16.13
CA PHE A 24 -6.03 16.80 -16.98
C PHE A 24 -7.07 17.76 -17.57
N PRO A 25 -6.68 18.63 -18.53
CA PRO A 25 -7.56 19.69 -19.04
C PRO A 25 -8.85 19.17 -19.67
N GLU A 26 -8.88 17.92 -20.11
CA GLU A 26 -10.05 17.24 -20.68
C GLU A 26 -10.95 16.54 -19.63
N MET A 27 -10.65 16.70 -18.34
CA MET A 27 -11.37 16.06 -17.25
C MET A 27 -11.99 17.12 -16.34
N SER A 28 -13.31 17.12 -16.25
CA SER A 28 -14.04 17.96 -15.32
C SER A 28 -14.04 17.35 -13.92
N ARG A 29 -13.83 18.20 -12.91
CA ARG A 29 -13.99 17.80 -11.51
C ARG A 29 -15.40 17.29 -11.22
N ALA A 30 -16.43 17.82 -11.89
CA ALA A 30 -17.82 17.45 -11.67
C ALA A 30 -18.12 15.99 -12.08
N ASP A 31 -17.33 15.46 -13.01
CA ASP A 31 -17.51 14.11 -13.55
C ASP A 31 -16.78 13.04 -12.74
N LEU A 32 -15.89 13.45 -11.83
CA LEU A 32 -15.14 12.54 -11.00
C LEU A 32 -16.04 11.83 -9.97
N ARG A 33 -15.85 10.53 -9.90
CA ARG A 33 -16.50 9.61 -8.95
C ARG A 33 -15.44 8.77 -8.25
N LEU A 34 -15.71 8.44 -6.99
CA LEU A 34 -14.88 7.49 -6.25
C LEU A 34 -15.11 6.08 -6.80
N VAL A 35 -14.04 5.30 -6.92
CA VAL A 35 -14.21 3.86 -7.19
C VAL A 35 -14.78 3.17 -5.95
N LYS A 36 -15.35 1.99 -6.16
CA LYS A 36 -15.92 1.19 -5.07
C LYS A 36 -14.82 0.72 -4.10
N ASN A 37 -15.05 0.92 -2.80
CA ASN A 37 -14.17 0.46 -1.73
C ASN A 37 -14.38 -1.04 -1.48
N ILE A 38 -13.30 -1.84 -1.51
CA ILE A 38 -13.36 -3.30 -1.27
C ILE A 38 -13.76 -3.60 0.19
N SER A 39 -13.35 -2.76 1.14
CA SER A 39 -13.57 -3.01 2.58
C SER A 39 -15.05 -2.93 3.02
N GLY A 40 -15.96 -2.54 2.12
CA GLY A 40 -17.39 -2.42 2.41
C GLY A 40 -17.77 -1.29 3.36
N LYS A 41 -16.80 -0.52 3.89
CA LYS A 41 -17.08 0.66 4.74
C LYS A 41 -17.72 1.76 3.91
N THR A 42 -18.93 2.17 4.30
CA THR A 42 -19.62 3.34 3.75
C THR A 42 -19.09 4.59 4.42
N GLY A 43 -18.35 5.40 3.66
CA GLY A 43 -17.70 6.62 4.15
C GLY A 43 -16.40 6.87 3.38
N TYR A 44 -15.96 8.13 3.36
CA TYR A 44 -14.69 8.51 2.76
C TYR A 44 -13.58 7.58 3.27
N ILE A 45 -12.83 6.97 2.36
CA ILE A 45 -11.42 6.65 2.61
C ILE A 45 -10.79 8.03 2.88
N PRO A 46 -10.37 8.46 4.07
CA PRO A 46 -10.01 9.87 4.33
C PRO A 46 -8.59 10.21 3.86
N SER A 47 -7.79 9.18 3.65
CA SER A 47 -6.39 9.13 3.23
C SER A 47 -6.16 7.71 2.72
N ASP A 48 -5.00 7.36 2.15
CA ASP A 48 -4.64 5.93 2.16
C ASP A 48 -4.86 5.42 3.59
N GLU A 49 -5.83 4.54 3.81
CA GLU A 49 -6.28 4.08 5.14
C GLU A 49 -5.13 3.45 5.96
N ILE A 50 -3.97 3.31 5.32
CA ILE A 50 -2.83 2.54 5.73
C ILE A 50 -1.49 3.10 5.19
N SER A 51 -1.45 4.31 4.60
CA SER A 51 -0.20 4.91 4.13
C SER A 51 0.04 6.30 4.72
N ILE A 52 1.31 6.68 4.68
CA ILE A 52 1.94 7.67 5.56
C ILE A 52 1.87 9.08 5.01
N LYS A 53 1.16 9.22 3.88
CA LYS A 53 0.95 10.48 3.23
C LYS A 53 -0.54 10.76 3.27
N ASN A 54 -0.89 11.85 3.93
CA ASN A 54 -2.21 12.46 3.96
C ASN A 54 -2.54 13.06 2.57
N GLU A 55 -2.35 12.26 1.51
CA GLU A 55 -2.70 12.59 0.14
C GLU A 55 -4.20 12.32 0.00
N GLU A 56 -4.98 13.38 -0.18
CA GLU A 56 -6.44 13.39 -0.32
C GLU A 56 -6.95 12.69 -1.60
N TYR A 57 -6.10 11.94 -2.30
CA TYR A 57 -6.43 11.36 -3.60
C TYR A 57 -6.53 9.85 -3.54
N HIS A 58 -7.77 9.41 -3.48
CA HIS A 58 -8.21 8.03 -3.63
C HIS A 58 -8.13 7.60 -5.09
N TRP A 59 -8.47 6.34 -5.31
CA TRP A 59 -8.85 5.83 -6.61
C TRP A 59 -10.14 6.53 -7.06
N VAL A 60 -10.07 7.30 -8.15
CA VAL A 60 -11.21 8.01 -8.76
C VAL A 60 -11.30 7.70 -10.25
N THR A 61 -12.47 7.97 -10.84
CA THR A 61 -12.72 7.78 -12.26
C THR A 61 -13.71 8.81 -12.79
N ASP A 62 -13.58 9.16 -14.06
CA ASP A 62 -14.58 9.90 -14.84
C ASP A 62 -15.43 8.97 -15.74
N GLY A 63 -15.31 7.64 -15.52
CA GLY A 63 -15.93 6.61 -16.36
C GLY A 63 -15.08 6.17 -17.56
N ARG A 64 -13.98 6.87 -17.88
CA ARG A 64 -13.07 6.52 -18.99
C ARG A 64 -11.72 6.02 -18.50
N VAL A 65 -11.19 6.64 -17.44
CA VAL A 65 -9.89 6.26 -16.85
C VAL A 65 -9.97 6.10 -15.34
N ILE A 66 -9.04 5.34 -14.76
CA ILE A 66 -8.79 5.36 -13.31
C ILE A 66 -7.62 6.30 -13.03
N LEU A 67 -7.79 7.17 -12.05
CA LEU A 67 -6.71 7.96 -11.48
C LEU A 67 -6.35 7.44 -10.09
N TRP A 68 -5.05 7.30 -9.84
CA TRP A 68 -4.51 7.08 -8.51
C TRP A 68 -3.39 8.09 -8.25
N ARG A 69 -3.51 8.87 -7.16
CA ARG A 69 -2.57 9.95 -6.81
C ARG A 69 -2.19 10.87 -7.98
N GLY A 70 -3.16 11.16 -8.85
CA GLY A 70 -2.95 12.04 -10.00
C GLY A 70 -2.24 11.44 -11.18
N LYS A 71 -2.14 10.12 -11.25
CA LYS A 71 -1.64 9.42 -12.42
C LYS A 71 -2.76 8.58 -13.00
N ILE A 72 -2.89 8.61 -14.32
CA ILE A 72 -3.71 7.65 -15.05
C ILE A 72 -3.10 6.28 -14.82
N VAL A 73 -3.92 5.37 -14.30
CA VAL A 73 -3.57 3.97 -14.15
C VAL A 73 -3.65 3.34 -15.53
N SER A 74 -2.57 2.70 -15.93
CA SER A 74 -2.47 2.01 -17.21
C SER A 74 -1.77 0.67 -17.03
N ASN A 75 -2.17 -0.29 -17.86
CA ASN A 75 -1.59 -1.61 -17.87
C ASN A 75 -0.49 -1.70 -18.94
N PRO A 76 0.59 -2.47 -18.72
CA PRO A 76 1.63 -2.66 -19.72
C PRO A 76 1.12 -3.26 -21.04
N PRO A 77 1.78 -3.01 -22.18
CA PRO A 77 1.45 -3.65 -23.45
C PRO A 77 1.41 -5.17 -23.33
N GLY A 78 0.49 -5.82 -24.04
CA GLY A 78 0.28 -7.27 -23.99
C GLY A 78 -0.49 -7.77 -22.75
N THR A 79 -1.03 -6.87 -21.94
CA THR A 79 -1.95 -7.21 -20.84
C THR A 79 -3.33 -6.60 -21.08
N PRO A 80 -4.40 -7.13 -20.45
CA PRO A 80 -5.74 -6.56 -20.59
C PRO A 80 -5.76 -5.07 -20.22
N THR A 81 -6.60 -4.28 -20.86
CA THR A 81 -6.82 -2.89 -20.46
C THR A 81 -7.45 -2.81 -19.07
N VAL A 82 -7.30 -1.66 -18.40
CA VAL A 82 -7.95 -1.42 -17.10
C VAL A 82 -9.46 -1.48 -17.29
N ASP A 83 -10.13 -2.37 -16.58
CA ASP A 83 -11.59 -2.50 -16.65
C ASP A 83 -12.25 -1.57 -15.63
N ILE A 84 -12.63 -0.38 -16.08
CA ILE A 84 -13.20 0.69 -15.25
C ILE A 84 -14.44 0.21 -14.48
N ALA A 85 -15.31 -0.55 -15.13
CA ALA A 85 -16.60 -0.95 -14.59
C ALA A 85 -16.50 -1.91 -13.39
N SER A 86 -15.49 -2.78 -13.38
CA SER A 86 -15.26 -3.73 -12.27
C SER A 86 -14.20 -3.27 -11.27
N PHE A 87 -13.63 -2.09 -11.46
CA PHE A 87 -12.53 -1.58 -10.66
C PHE A 87 -12.95 -1.33 -9.20
N GLN A 88 -12.21 -1.92 -8.27
CA GLN A 88 -12.43 -1.78 -6.83
C GLN A 88 -11.09 -1.60 -6.13
N ALA A 89 -11.06 -0.83 -5.05
CA ALA A 89 -9.81 -0.53 -4.35
C ALA A 89 -9.92 -0.50 -2.82
N MET A 90 -8.78 -0.69 -2.15
CA MET A 90 -8.60 -0.55 -0.70
C MET A 90 -7.16 -0.08 -0.42
N GLY A 91 -7.01 1.19 0.00
CA GLY A 91 -5.71 1.81 0.22
C GLY A 91 -4.82 1.75 -1.03
N ARG A 92 -3.64 1.14 -0.91
CA ARG A 92 -2.65 0.99 -2.00
C ARG A 92 -2.97 -0.17 -2.94
N PHE A 93 -3.90 -1.05 -2.58
CA PHE A 93 -4.28 -2.22 -3.36
C PHE A 93 -5.56 -1.93 -4.17
N ALA A 94 -5.61 -2.41 -5.40
CA ALA A 94 -6.83 -2.41 -6.19
C ALA A 94 -6.90 -3.63 -7.11
N VAL A 95 -8.11 -3.89 -7.62
CA VAL A 95 -8.37 -4.96 -8.57
C VAL A 95 -9.37 -4.49 -9.60
N ASP A 96 -9.27 -5.04 -10.80
CA ASP A 96 -10.41 -5.16 -11.71
C ASP A 96 -10.62 -6.65 -12.05
N LYS A 97 -11.57 -6.97 -12.93
CA LYS A 97 -11.87 -8.36 -13.31
C LYS A 97 -10.72 -9.11 -14.01
N TYR A 98 -9.62 -8.44 -14.36
CA TYR A 98 -8.49 -8.99 -15.10
C TYR A 98 -7.14 -8.80 -14.41
N SER A 99 -6.99 -7.82 -13.53
CA SER A 99 -5.69 -7.35 -13.04
C SER A 99 -5.71 -7.02 -11.55
N LEU A 100 -4.57 -7.25 -10.89
CA LEU A 100 -4.26 -6.70 -9.58
C LEU A 100 -3.37 -5.48 -9.70
N TYR A 101 -3.51 -4.58 -8.74
CA TYR A 101 -2.82 -3.31 -8.69
C TYR A 101 -2.23 -3.06 -7.31
N PHE A 102 -1.04 -2.48 -7.32
CA PHE A 102 -0.42 -1.88 -6.14
C PHE A 102 0.20 -0.55 -6.52
N ASP A 103 -0.08 0.50 -5.75
CA ASP A 103 0.39 1.86 -6.04
C ASP A 103 0.11 2.33 -7.49
N GLY A 104 -1.09 2.05 -7.98
CA GLY A 104 -1.50 2.43 -9.34
C GLY A 104 -0.79 1.65 -10.45
N GLN A 105 0.01 0.63 -10.12
CA GLN A 105 0.69 -0.21 -11.11
C GLN A 105 0.11 -1.61 -11.12
N ARG A 106 -0.04 -2.20 -12.31
CA ARG A 106 -0.42 -3.60 -12.46
C ARG A 106 0.67 -4.51 -11.89
N THR A 107 0.29 -5.43 -11.02
CA THR A 107 1.21 -6.39 -10.38
C THR A 107 1.12 -7.79 -10.98
N GLU A 108 -0.10 -8.26 -11.26
CA GLU A 108 -0.37 -9.60 -11.81
C GLU A 108 -1.79 -9.73 -12.41
N SER A 109 -2.14 -10.93 -12.87
CA SER A 109 -3.49 -11.27 -13.35
C SER A 109 -4.47 -11.51 -12.21
N ASN A 110 -5.74 -11.13 -12.41
CA ASN A 110 -6.86 -11.40 -11.51
C ASN A 110 -7.96 -12.23 -12.19
N SER A 111 -7.59 -13.38 -12.74
CA SER A 111 -8.51 -14.23 -13.51
C SER A 111 -8.41 -15.70 -13.12
N GLY A 112 -9.46 -16.46 -13.46
CA GLY A 112 -9.53 -17.91 -13.26
C GLY A 112 -9.46 -18.32 -11.78
N ALA A 113 -8.77 -19.42 -11.51
CA ALA A 113 -8.58 -19.95 -10.15
C ALA A 113 -7.80 -19.00 -9.23
N SER A 114 -7.04 -18.07 -9.82
CA SER A 114 -6.26 -17.05 -9.12
C SER A 114 -7.04 -15.76 -8.92
N ARG A 115 -8.37 -15.77 -9.02
CA ARG A 115 -9.16 -14.58 -8.73
C ARG A 115 -9.17 -14.28 -7.24
N VAL A 116 -9.00 -13.01 -6.89
CA VAL A 116 -9.12 -12.53 -5.49
C VAL A 116 -10.52 -12.82 -4.97
N ASP A 117 -10.59 -13.41 -3.78
CA ASP A 117 -11.85 -13.55 -3.06
C ASP A 117 -12.15 -12.25 -2.31
N LEU A 118 -12.86 -11.35 -2.99
CA LEU A 118 -13.20 -10.04 -2.44
C LEU A 118 -14.10 -10.10 -1.20
N ALA A 119 -14.85 -11.19 -0.99
CA ALA A 119 -15.73 -11.30 0.17
C ALA A 119 -14.95 -11.48 1.49
N THR A 120 -13.74 -12.02 1.41
CA THR A 120 -12.90 -12.32 2.59
C THR A 120 -11.61 -11.52 2.62
N LEU A 121 -11.34 -10.71 1.58
CA LEU A 121 -10.15 -9.88 1.48
C LEU A 121 -10.09 -8.86 2.62
N LYS A 122 -8.97 -8.83 3.33
CA LYS A 122 -8.69 -7.87 4.40
C LYS A 122 -7.19 -7.57 4.52
N ALA A 123 -6.87 -6.38 5.02
CA ALA A 123 -5.51 -6.06 5.46
C ALA A 123 -5.19 -6.75 6.79
N ILE A 124 -3.99 -7.32 6.94
CA ILE A 124 -3.52 -7.84 8.22
C ILE A 124 -3.12 -6.68 9.12
N GLU A 125 -3.67 -6.60 10.33
CA GLU A 125 -3.34 -5.55 11.32
C GLU A 125 -3.45 -4.12 10.77
N GLY A 126 -4.32 -3.92 9.77
CA GLY A 126 -4.44 -2.66 9.08
C GLY A 126 -3.15 -2.22 8.39
N ASN A 127 -2.37 -3.13 7.80
CA ASN A 127 -1.18 -2.87 6.98
C ASN A 127 -1.49 -3.03 5.46
N SER A 128 -1.11 -2.06 4.62
CA SER A 128 -1.56 -1.95 3.22
C SER A 128 -0.72 -2.79 2.29
N THR A 129 0.46 -3.17 2.74
CA THR A 129 1.37 -4.00 1.96
C THR A 129 1.04 -5.47 2.13
N THR A 130 0.20 -5.83 3.10
CA THR A 130 -0.02 -7.22 3.50
C THR A 130 -1.51 -7.50 3.66
N LEU A 131 -2.09 -8.12 2.64
CA LEU A 131 -3.51 -8.48 2.60
C LEU A 131 -3.65 -10.01 2.55
N VAL A 132 -4.77 -10.51 3.06
CA VAL A 132 -5.17 -11.91 2.91
C VAL A 132 -6.62 -12.00 2.46
N ASP A 133 -6.91 -13.00 1.63
CA ASP A 133 -8.26 -13.52 1.47
C ASP A 133 -8.35 -14.95 2.03
N SER A 134 -9.48 -15.63 1.84
CA SER A 134 -9.71 -17.00 2.31
C SER A 134 -8.68 -18.03 1.83
N LYS A 135 -7.93 -17.71 0.76
CA LYS A 135 -7.01 -18.64 0.09
C LYS A 135 -5.58 -18.12 0.04
N ASN A 136 -5.38 -16.81 -0.09
CA ASN A 136 -4.12 -16.24 -0.55
C ASN A 136 -3.61 -15.13 0.37
N LEU A 137 -2.28 -15.10 0.54
CA LEU A 137 -1.51 -13.96 1.01
C LEU A 137 -1.12 -13.09 -0.19
N TYR A 138 -1.31 -11.78 -0.06
CA TYR A 138 -0.89 -10.76 -1.00
C TYR A 138 0.10 -9.81 -0.33
N LEU A 139 1.31 -9.73 -0.88
CA LEU A 139 2.35 -8.79 -0.45
C LEU A 139 2.60 -7.77 -1.56
N SER A 140 2.40 -6.48 -1.26
CA SER A 140 2.51 -5.37 -2.21
C SER A 140 1.74 -5.64 -3.52
N GLY A 141 0.51 -6.15 -3.37
CA GLY A 141 -0.38 -6.54 -4.46
C GLY A 141 0.06 -7.74 -5.29
N ARG A 142 1.06 -8.50 -4.84
CA ARG A 142 1.46 -9.78 -5.44
C ARG A 142 1.07 -10.94 -4.53
N ARG A 143 0.48 -11.98 -5.08
CA ARG A 143 0.24 -13.26 -4.39
C ARG A 143 1.56 -13.88 -4.00
N GLN A 144 1.61 -14.43 -2.79
CA GLN A 144 2.80 -15.09 -2.24
C GLN A 144 2.55 -16.54 -1.81
N GLY A 145 1.29 -16.98 -1.79
CA GLY A 145 0.92 -18.33 -1.42
C GLY A 145 -0.30 -18.35 -0.52
N SER A 146 -0.46 -19.43 0.24
CA SER A 146 -1.64 -19.65 1.08
C SER A 146 -1.74 -18.67 2.23
N SER A 147 -2.96 -18.18 2.52
CA SER A 147 -3.24 -17.41 3.74
C SER A 147 -3.19 -18.26 5.01
N SER A 148 -3.34 -19.60 4.91
CA SER A 148 -3.31 -20.52 6.05
C SER A 148 -1.97 -20.56 6.78
N ASN A 149 -0.88 -20.19 6.10
CA ASN A 149 0.48 -20.30 6.64
C ASN A 149 0.98 -19.00 7.26
N VAL A 150 0.11 -17.99 7.34
CA VAL A 150 0.48 -16.64 7.77
C VAL A 150 0.35 -16.50 9.28
N THR A 151 1.44 -16.10 9.92
CA THR A 151 1.47 -15.76 11.34
C THR A 151 1.98 -14.32 11.49
N VAL A 152 1.26 -13.51 12.27
CA VAL A 152 1.77 -12.19 12.67
C VAL A 152 2.81 -12.41 13.76
N LEU A 153 4.04 -11.96 13.51
CA LEU A 153 5.10 -12.04 14.51
C LEU A 153 5.04 -10.85 15.46
N GLU A 154 5.00 -9.65 14.89
CA GLU A 154 4.90 -8.42 15.66
C GLU A 154 4.42 -7.26 14.76
N LYS A 155 3.76 -6.28 15.37
CA LYS A 155 3.41 -5.01 14.75
C LYS A 155 4.00 -3.86 15.56
N ARG A 156 4.49 -2.84 14.88
CA ARG A 156 5.05 -1.65 15.52
C ARG A 156 4.43 -0.39 14.96
N TRP A 157 3.71 0.31 15.85
CA TRP A 157 3.17 1.63 15.55
C TRP A 157 4.28 2.67 15.46
N TRP A 158 4.12 3.62 14.53
CA TRP A 158 5.17 4.58 14.22
C TRP A 158 5.37 5.66 15.29
N GLY A 159 4.47 5.75 16.28
CA GLY A 159 4.59 6.72 17.35
C GLY A 159 4.05 8.10 16.97
N ILE A 160 3.69 8.90 17.98
CA ILE A 160 3.79 10.35 17.92
C ILE A 160 5.14 10.68 18.57
N ASN A 161 6.24 10.64 17.82
CA ASN A 161 7.52 11.16 18.32
C ASN A 161 7.68 12.62 17.85
N PRO A 162 7.55 13.63 18.73
CA PRO A 162 7.58 15.05 18.36
C PRO A 162 8.88 15.49 17.68
N ARG A 163 10.00 14.78 17.92
CA ARG A 163 11.30 15.07 17.29
C ARG A 163 11.48 14.43 15.92
N LEU A 164 10.64 13.46 15.56
CA LEU A 164 10.59 12.80 14.24
C LEU A 164 9.36 13.21 13.42
N MET A 165 8.52 14.11 13.96
CA MET A 165 7.30 14.58 13.33
C MET A 165 7.63 15.53 12.18
N SER A 166 7.63 15.01 10.94
CA SER A 166 7.14 15.81 9.83
C SER A 166 5.60 15.80 9.89
N VAL A 167 5.02 16.97 9.70
CA VAL A 167 3.63 17.30 10.02
C VAL A 167 2.65 16.42 9.21
N ASN A 168 2.10 15.36 9.81
CA ASN A 168 0.86 14.74 9.34
C ASN A 168 0.12 14.03 10.48
N ARG A 169 -0.88 14.73 11.01
CA ARG A 169 -1.76 14.30 12.11
C ARG A 169 -2.83 13.30 11.62
N ASN A 170 -2.43 12.11 11.16
CA ASN A 170 -3.35 10.96 10.93
C ASN A 170 -2.68 9.60 11.27
N LEU A 171 -2.38 9.43 12.56
CA LEU A 171 -2.56 8.30 13.50
C LEU A 171 -2.48 6.78 13.16
N TYR A 172 -2.35 6.24 11.94
CA TYR A 172 -2.67 4.78 11.76
C TYR A 172 -1.64 3.86 11.07
N SER A 173 -0.44 4.31 10.73
CA SER A 173 0.53 3.41 10.08
C SER A 173 1.32 2.56 11.09
N ASN A 174 1.30 1.25 10.87
CA ASN A 174 2.10 0.27 11.59
C ASN A 174 3.05 -0.41 10.62
N ASP A 175 4.29 -0.64 11.06
CA ASP A 175 5.07 -1.69 10.44
C ASP A 175 4.53 -3.04 10.88
N LEU A 176 4.52 -3.99 9.95
CA LEU A 176 4.03 -5.34 10.20
C LEU A 176 5.11 -6.35 9.82
N LEU A 177 5.43 -7.22 10.77
CA LEU A 177 6.27 -8.38 10.54
C LEU A 177 5.40 -9.63 10.57
N ILE A 178 5.45 -10.40 9.49
CA ILE A 178 4.77 -11.69 9.38
C ILE A 178 5.74 -12.80 9.03
N ARG A 179 5.35 -14.02 9.37
CA ARG A 179 5.92 -15.26 8.85
C ARG A 179 4.90 -15.90 7.91
N SER A 180 5.36 -16.43 6.78
CA SER A 180 4.58 -17.32 5.92
C SER A 180 5.43 -18.53 5.55
N GLY A 181 5.14 -19.67 6.18
CA GLY A 181 5.97 -20.87 6.06
C GLY A 181 7.40 -20.61 6.56
N GLN A 182 8.38 -20.72 5.66
CA GLN A 182 9.81 -20.48 5.95
C GLN A 182 10.30 -19.07 5.60
N ASN A 183 9.38 -18.17 5.23
CA ASN A 183 9.72 -16.81 4.83
C ASN A 183 9.27 -15.80 5.89
N ILE A 184 10.08 -14.76 6.09
CA ILE A 184 9.77 -13.63 6.97
C ILE A 184 9.60 -12.40 6.10
N TYR A 185 8.56 -11.59 6.38
CA TYR A 185 8.29 -10.37 5.63
C TYR A 185 8.07 -9.20 6.56
N LEU A 186 8.74 -8.09 6.27
CA LEU A 186 8.50 -6.78 6.88
C LEU A 186 7.82 -5.88 5.86
N ASN A 187 6.59 -5.43 6.16
CA ASN A 187 5.82 -4.56 5.26
C ASN A 187 5.75 -5.13 3.83
N GLY A 188 5.49 -6.43 3.72
CA GLY A 188 5.41 -7.14 2.45
C GLY A 188 6.74 -7.35 1.72
N VAL A 189 7.87 -6.93 2.31
CA VAL A 189 9.22 -7.15 1.76
C VAL A 189 9.84 -8.36 2.42
N HIS A 190 10.35 -9.30 1.61
CA HIS A 190 11.02 -10.49 2.10
C HIS A 190 12.33 -10.15 2.81
N LEU A 191 12.53 -10.71 4.00
CA LEU A 191 13.80 -10.66 4.72
C LEU A 191 14.56 -11.96 4.52
N THR A 192 15.84 -11.86 4.17
CA THR A 192 16.75 -13.01 4.13
C THR A 192 17.06 -13.42 5.58
N ALA A 193 16.20 -14.25 6.17
CA ALA A 193 16.36 -14.75 7.52
C ALA A 193 15.86 -16.20 7.64
N ASN A 194 16.48 -16.98 8.53
CA ASN A 194 15.96 -18.30 8.89
C ASN A 194 14.75 -18.15 9.82
N ALA A 195 13.56 -18.54 9.34
CA ALA A 195 12.31 -18.31 10.06
C ALA A 195 12.18 -19.08 11.39
N ASP A 196 12.89 -20.20 11.55
CA ASP A 196 12.82 -21.05 12.75
C ASP A 196 13.69 -20.53 13.91
N SER A 197 14.69 -19.70 13.61
CA SER A 197 15.59 -19.09 14.59
C SER A 197 15.48 -17.56 14.66
N PHE A 198 14.48 -16.99 13.98
CA PHE A 198 14.29 -15.55 13.88
C PHE A 198 13.96 -14.91 15.22
N GLU A 199 14.73 -13.91 15.62
CA GLU A 199 14.58 -13.17 16.87
C GLU A 199 14.73 -11.67 16.64
N ILE A 200 13.79 -10.87 17.14
CA ILE A 200 13.85 -9.41 17.06
C ILE A 200 14.73 -8.89 18.19
N ILE A 201 15.82 -8.20 17.84
CA ILE A 201 16.75 -7.62 18.82
C ILE A 201 16.44 -6.15 19.07
N ARG A 202 16.10 -5.41 18.01
CA ARG A 202 15.69 -4.00 18.11
C ARG A 202 14.82 -3.62 16.92
N TRP A 203 13.77 -2.85 17.18
CA TRP A 203 12.93 -2.31 16.12
C TRP A 203 12.67 -0.82 16.36
N ILE A 204 13.16 0.01 15.43
CA ILE A 204 12.80 1.42 15.31
C ILE A 204 11.79 1.53 14.17
N PRO A 205 10.52 1.87 14.45
CA PRO A 205 9.47 1.94 13.44
C PRO A 205 9.86 2.88 12.28
N HIS A 206 9.45 2.53 11.07
CA HIS A 206 9.72 3.26 9.82
C HIS A 206 11.21 3.53 9.53
N SER A 207 12.12 2.76 10.10
CA SER A 207 13.54 3.13 10.12
C SER A 207 14.48 1.94 10.11
N LEU A 208 14.43 1.07 11.11
CA LEU A 208 15.44 0.03 11.29
C LEU A 208 14.88 -1.17 12.03
N LEU A 209 15.10 -2.35 11.47
CA LEU A 209 14.92 -3.62 12.16
C LEU A 209 16.28 -4.27 12.34
N VAL A 210 16.63 -4.59 13.58
CA VAL A 210 17.78 -5.41 13.94
C VAL A 210 17.24 -6.74 14.44
N PHE A 211 17.67 -7.82 13.80
CA PHE A 211 17.23 -9.17 14.13
C PHE A 211 18.42 -10.12 14.16
N ARG A 212 18.23 -11.27 14.80
CA ARG A 212 19.16 -12.39 14.83
C ARG A 212 18.50 -13.60 14.19
N ASP A 213 19.29 -14.43 13.55
CA ASP A 213 18.95 -15.82 13.26
C ASP A 213 20.17 -16.74 13.48
N ASN A 214 20.06 -18.01 13.10
CA ASN A 214 21.14 -18.99 13.22
C ASN A 214 22.43 -18.67 12.44
N LYS A 215 22.40 -17.70 11.51
CA LYS A 215 23.56 -17.22 10.75
C LYS A 215 24.17 -15.94 11.31
N GLY A 216 23.51 -15.30 12.28
CA GLY A 216 24.07 -14.18 13.03
C GLY A 216 23.12 -12.99 13.17
N MET A 217 23.71 -11.81 13.35
CA MET A 217 23.01 -10.55 13.58
C MET A 217 22.87 -9.75 12.28
N TYR A 218 21.70 -9.18 12.03
CA TYR A 218 21.37 -8.43 10.83
C TYR A 218 20.79 -7.06 11.15
N ARG A 219 21.13 -6.08 10.31
CA ARG A 219 20.58 -4.72 10.36
C ARG A 219 19.87 -4.44 9.04
N TYR A 220 18.57 -4.29 9.09
CA TYR A 220 17.72 -4.04 7.93
C TYR A 220 17.17 -2.61 7.98
N PRO A 221 17.82 -1.65 7.29
CA PRO A 221 17.27 -0.32 7.12
C PRO A 221 16.04 -0.35 6.23
N PHE A 222 14.98 0.35 6.64
CA PHE A 222 13.76 0.50 5.84
C PHE A 222 13.11 1.86 6.11
N GLY A 223 12.04 2.18 5.38
CA GLY A 223 11.37 3.48 5.54
C GLY A 223 12.32 4.66 5.32
N GLN A 224 12.47 5.53 6.31
CA GLN A 224 13.35 6.72 6.24
C GLN A 224 14.84 6.41 6.07
N LEU A 225 15.28 5.20 6.46
CA LEU A 225 16.67 4.78 6.28
C LEU A 225 16.86 3.86 5.08
N SER A 226 15.80 3.54 4.33
CA SER A 226 15.90 2.70 3.14
C SER A 226 16.97 3.24 2.18
N GLY A 227 17.92 2.39 1.78
CA GLY A 227 19.02 2.74 0.89
C GLY A 227 20.12 3.62 1.50
N LYS A 228 20.06 3.92 2.81
CA LYS A 228 21.13 4.65 3.51
C LYS A 228 22.14 3.67 4.07
N ALA A 229 23.43 3.98 3.88
CA ALA A 229 24.50 3.31 4.61
C ALA A 229 24.35 3.63 6.10
N ILE A 230 24.22 2.61 6.94
CA ILE A 230 24.24 2.76 8.39
C ILE A 230 25.67 2.41 8.83
N PRO A 231 26.44 3.35 9.40
CA PRO A 231 27.76 3.03 9.95
C PRO A 231 27.61 1.93 11.02
N VAL A 232 28.55 0.98 10.96
CA VAL A 232 28.59 -0.21 11.81
C VAL A 232 28.71 0.21 13.27
#